data_AF-A0A7J6L282-F1
#
_entry.id   AF-A0A7J6L282-F1
#
_cell.length_a   1.000
_cell.length_b   1.000
_cell.length_c   1.000
_cell.angle_alpha   90.00
_cell.angle_beta   90.00
_cell.angle_gamma   90.00
#
_symmetry.space_group_name_H-M   'P 1'
#
loop_
_entity.id
_entity.type
_entity.pdbx_description
1 polymer ?
#
loop_
_entity_poly.entity_id
_entity_poly.type
_entity_poly.pdbx_seq_one_letter_code
_entity_poly.pdbx_strand_id
1 'polypeptide(L)'
;MLSVTYGNEGSVSNGEVLSNTLLNSAHHEQMYNRQLVLPGDVIHAEKGYLKGRGLLVDPVDGQLVATVRGVLERVNKLLYIRPLKSRYTGEVGDVIVGRVAEVGGDRWMLDYGGGGSLASLPIGGVNLPQGEQRRRTDTDRMNMRSMFTEGDLVSAEIQKVVSDSGAVILHTRSAKYGKLYNGQMVRVSSTLVRRQSSHIVENLPAPFDHLQVVLGLNGWIWVGMRPKQSGHIQSINFTQTEKGYQDVDQGSRKAIALLCACIEALGSTFTEVTVDSMLAVVDAARRRGLEGKDFLVPGVAAECANEARDVLAGRKVVYDDEDDDEPMKDATD
;
A
#
# COMPACT_ATOMS: atom_id res chain seq x y z
N MET A 1 35.41 -7.08 18.12
CA MET A 1 35.80 -6.24 19.27
C MET A 1 36.47 -4.99 18.71
N LEU A 2 35.71 -3.91 18.50
CA LEU A 2 36.22 -2.59 18.14
C LEU A 2 35.39 -1.58 18.93
N SER A 3 35.97 -1.07 20.01
CA SER A 3 35.41 -0.04 20.88
C SER A 3 35.79 1.33 20.35
N VAL A 4 34.82 2.24 20.22
CA VAL A 4 35.09 3.66 20.00
C VAL A 4 34.83 4.39 21.31
N THR A 5 35.90 4.89 21.92
CA THR A 5 35.89 5.71 23.14
C THR A 5 35.63 7.17 22.77
N TYR A 6 34.66 7.80 23.43
CA TYR A 6 34.45 9.25 23.37
C TYR A 6 35.40 9.96 24.33
N GLY A 7 36.24 10.85 23.79
CA GLY A 7 37.02 11.82 24.55
C GLY A 7 36.25 13.13 24.66
N ASN A 8 36.01 13.57 25.88
CA ASN A 8 35.48 14.90 26.22
C ASN A 8 36.65 15.77 26.70
N GLU A 9 36.80 16.98 26.16
CA GLU A 9 37.14 18.24 26.85
C GLU A 9 37.67 19.31 25.87
N GLY A 10 37.12 20.52 25.96
CA GLY A 10 37.63 21.72 25.27
C GLY A 10 36.58 22.82 25.05
N SER A 11 36.30 23.61 26.09
CA SER A 11 35.39 24.76 26.11
C SER A 11 35.93 26.03 25.44
N VAL A 12 35.17 26.70 24.56
CA VAL A 12 35.26 28.16 24.31
C VAL A 12 33.89 28.78 23.95
N SER A 13 33.48 29.71 24.82
CA SER A 13 32.51 30.83 24.81
C SER A 13 31.40 31.03 23.75
N ASN A 14 30.18 31.14 24.30
CA ASN A 14 28.99 31.92 23.94
C ASN A 14 29.06 32.96 22.81
N GLY A 15 28.12 32.84 21.86
CA GLY A 15 27.63 33.91 20.99
C GLY A 15 26.35 33.46 20.25
N GLU A 16 25.19 33.92 20.75
CA GLU A 16 23.86 33.90 20.11
C GLU A 16 23.24 32.55 19.73
N VAL A 17 22.55 31.95 20.72
CA VAL A 17 21.57 30.89 20.51
C VAL A 17 20.37 31.48 19.77
N LEU A 18 20.30 31.23 18.46
CA LEU A 18 19.07 31.43 17.70
C LEU A 18 18.00 30.47 18.25
N SER A 19 16.99 31.10 18.83
CA SER A 19 15.77 30.57 19.41
C SER A 19 15.25 29.29 18.73
N ASN A 20 15.31 28.21 19.50
CA ASN A 20 14.35 27.10 19.57
C ASN A 20 13.04 27.36 18.81
N THR A 21 12.89 26.71 17.64
CA THR A 21 11.57 26.21 17.23
C THR A 21 11.52 24.75 17.67
N LEU A 22 11.27 24.54 18.96
CA LEU A 22 10.99 23.24 19.53
C LEU A 22 9.68 22.73 18.92
N LEU A 23 9.77 21.86 17.90
CA LEU A 23 8.69 20.96 17.53
C LEU A 23 8.57 19.88 18.62
N ASN A 24 8.07 20.30 19.79
CA ASN A 24 7.80 19.47 20.94
C ASN A 24 6.60 18.58 20.63
N SER A 25 6.86 17.42 20.03
CA SER A 25 5.93 16.30 20.08
C SER A 25 6.71 15.05 20.48
N ALA A 26 6.22 14.31 21.46
CA ALA A 26 6.82 13.05 21.93
C ALA A 26 7.08 12.03 20.79
N HIS A 27 6.40 12.20 19.66
CA HIS A 27 6.62 11.44 18.43
C HIS A 27 7.98 11.72 17.76
N HIS A 28 8.54 12.92 17.90
CA HIS A 28 9.80 13.31 17.26
C HIS A 28 11.02 12.70 17.97
N GLU A 29 11.01 12.62 19.30
CA GLU A 29 12.03 11.89 20.07
C GLU A 29 11.97 10.37 19.81
N GLN A 30 10.77 9.81 19.63
CA GLN A 30 10.57 8.40 19.30
C GLN A 30 11.12 8.02 17.92
N MET A 31 11.22 8.98 16.98
CA MET A 31 11.80 8.73 15.65
C MET A 31 13.32 8.58 15.68
N TYR A 32 14.03 9.31 16.56
CA TYR A 32 15.49 9.28 16.63
C TYR A 32 16.07 8.09 17.42
N ASN A 33 15.26 7.31 18.12
CA ASN A 33 15.71 6.15 18.89
C ASN A 33 15.19 4.81 18.33
N ARG A 34 15.13 4.70 17.00
CA ARG A 34 14.79 3.43 16.32
C ARG A 34 16.03 2.55 16.27
N GLN A 35 16.13 1.62 17.21
CA GLN A 35 17.23 0.65 17.24
C GLN A 35 17.07 -0.37 16.10
N LEU A 36 17.99 -0.33 15.14
CA LEU A 36 18.15 -1.40 14.15
C LEU A 36 18.82 -2.60 14.83
N VAL A 37 18.27 -3.79 14.59
CA VAL A 37 18.76 -5.05 15.14
C VAL A 37 18.96 -6.07 14.02
N LEU A 38 19.95 -6.93 14.20
CA LEU A 38 20.28 -8.06 13.35
C LEU A 38 19.93 -9.38 14.05
N PRO A 39 19.71 -10.47 13.29
CA PRO A 39 19.52 -11.79 13.90
C PRO A 39 20.71 -12.16 14.78
N GLY A 40 20.44 -12.57 16.02
CA GLY A 40 21.43 -12.88 17.05
C GLY A 40 21.71 -11.75 18.03
N ASP A 41 21.27 -10.51 17.75
CA ASP A 41 21.47 -9.40 18.68
C ASP A 41 20.67 -9.63 19.97
N VAL A 42 21.33 -9.42 21.11
CA VAL A 42 20.72 -9.49 22.44
C VAL A 42 19.95 -8.21 22.72
N ILE A 43 18.70 -8.36 23.15
CA ILE A 43 17.80 -7.25 23.48
C ILE A 43 17.61 -7.21 24.99
N HIS A 44 18.15 -6.16 25.61
CA HIS A 44 17.96 -5.91 27.03
C HIS A 44 16.54 -5.38 27.27
N ALA A 45 15.72 -6.16 27.96
CA ALA A 45 14.36 -5.82 28.35
C ALA A 45 14.18 -6.06 29.86
N GLU A 46 13.47 -5.15 30.53
CA GLU A 46 13.14 -5.30 31.95
C GLU A 46 12.15 -6.46 32.18
N LYS A 47 12.04 -6.94 33.42
CA LYS A 47 11.09 -8.00 33.76
C LYS A 47 9.66 -7.50 33.57
N GLY A 48 8.87 -8.21 32.76
CA GLY A 48 7.44 -7.92 32.54
C GLY A 48 7.06 -7.52 31.10
N TYR A 49 8.02 -7.45 30.18
CA TYR A 49 7.72 -7.30 28.75
C TYR A 49 7.22 -8.62 28.15
N LEU A 50 6.22 -8.52 27.28
CA LEU A 50 5.71 -9.58 26.43
C LEU A 50 6.55 -9.65 25.15
N LYS A 51 6.92 -10.87 24.77
CA LYS A 51 7.60 -11.14 23.50
C LYS A 51 6.59 -11.23 22.36
N GLY A 52 6.83 -10.44 21.32
CA GLY A 52 6.11 -10.48 20.06
C GLY A 52 6.92 -11.20 18.98
N ARG A 53 6.55 -10.96 17.72
CA ARG A 53 7.21 -11.56 16.56
C ARG A 53 8.64 -11.04 16.38
N GLY A 54 9.52 -11.89 15.84
CA GLY A 54 10.92 -11.55 15.61
C GLY A 54 11.82 -11.67 16.84
N LEU A 55 11.27 -12.08 17.99
CA LEU A 55 12.02 -12.27 19.23
C LEU A 55 11.92 -13.70 19.70
N LEU A 56 13.03 -14.23 20.19
CA LEU A 56 13.10 -15.56 20.79
C LEU A 56 13.89 -15.46 22.10
N VAL A 57 13.57 -16.32 23.06
CA VAL A 57 14.39 -16.47 24.26
C VAL A 57 15.39 -17.57 23.95
N ASP A 58 16.68 -17.24 24.02
CA ASP A 58 17.75 -18.20 23.82
C ASP A 58 17.59 -19.34 24.86
N PRO A 59 17.46 -20.61 24.42
CA PRO A 59 17.30 -21.72 25.33
C PRO A 59 18.55 -22.01 26.18
N VAL A 60 19.73 -21.51 25.79
CA VAL A 60 20.99 -21.72 26.49
C VAL A 60 21.20 -20.62 27.55
N ASP A 61 21.19 -19.36 27.10
CA ASP A 61 21.55 -18.22 27.97
C ASP A 61 20.33 -17.57 28.65
N GLY A 62 19.11 -17.93 28.26
CA GLY A 62 17.87 -17.34 28.76
C GLY A 62 17.65 -15.89 28.33
N GLN A 63 18.48 -15.37 27.43
CA GLN A 63 18.45 -13.98 26.98
C GLN A 63 17.46 -13.79 25.82
N LEU A 64 16.88 -12.61 25.71
CA LEU A 64 16.00 -12.27 24.61
C LEU A 64 16.86 -11.88 23.39
N VAL A 65 16.72 -12.63 22.29
CA VAL A 65 17.50 -12.44 21.07
C VAL A 65 16.60 -12.13 19.88
N ALA A 66 17.12 -11.30 18.97
CA ALA A 66 16.48 -11.00 17.70
C ALA A 66 16.61 -12.20 16.73
N THR A 67 15.52 -12.54 16.02
CA THR A 67 15.54 -13.60 14.98
C THR A 67 15.48 -13.05 13.57
N VAL A 68 15.13 -11.78 13.41
CA VAL A 68 14.96 -11.11 12.11
C VAL A 68 15.66 -9.77 12.11
N ARG A 69 16.16 -9.34 10.95
CA ARG A 69 16.69 -7.98 10.78
C ARG A 69 15.55 -6.97 10.70
N GLY A 70 15.62 -5.91 11.49
CA GLY A 70 14.53 -4.95 11.55
C GLY A 70 14.71 -3.88 12.59
N VAL A 71 13.67 -3.08 12.78
CA VAL A 71 13.65 -2.05 13.82
C VAL A 71 12.95 -2.63 15.03
N LEU A 72 13.59 -2.55 16.19
CA LEU A 72 12.98 -2.92 17.46
C LEU A 72 11.87 -1.93 17.80
N GLU A 73 10.65 -2.43 17.99
CA GLU A 73 9.50 -1.65 18.41
C GLU A 73 9.06 -2.02 19.81
N ARG A 74 8.62 -0.98 20.53
CA ARG A 74 8.06 -1.11 21.88
C ARG A 74 6.68 -0.47 21.88
N VAL A 75 5.65 -1.29 22.04
CA VAL A 75 4.26 -0.83 22.14
C VAL A 75 3.72 -1.29 23.49
N ASN A 76 3.60 -0.36 24.43
CA ASN A 76 3.28 -0.65 25.83
C ASN A 76 4.29 -1.67 26.40
N LYS A 77 3.79 -2.84 26.83
CA LYS A 77 4.62 -3.95 27.34
C LYS A 77 5.00 -4.95 26.24
N LEU A 78 4.59 -4.78 24.99
CA LEU A 78 4.93 -5.69 23.90
C LEU A 78 6.19 -5.22 23.19
N LEU A 79 7.22 -6.08 23.14
CA LEU A 79 8.38 -5.92 22.29
C LEU A 79 8.20 -6.76 21.03
N TYR A 80 8.51 -6.21 19.87
CA TYR A 80 8.58 -6.99 18.64
C TYR A 80 9.55 -6.32 17.66
N ILE A 81 10.01 -7.06 16.66
CA ILE A 81 10.85 -6.50 15.61
C ILE A 81 10.00 -6.28 14.37
N ARG A 82 9.99 -5.06 13.85
CA ARG A 82 9.42 -4.73 12.54
C ARG A 82 10.46 -5.06 11.46
N PRO A 83 10.25 -6.11 10.65
CA PRO A 83 11.23 -6.48 9.63
C PRO A 83 11.35 -5.40 8.57
N LEU A 84 12.55 -5.22 8.00
CA LEU A 84 12.75 -4.28 6.88
C LEU A 84 12.03 -4.72 5.59
N LYS A 85 11.89 -6.03 5.40
CA LYS A 85 11.12 -6.64 4.32
C LYS A 85 10.29 -7.78 4.93
N SER A 86 8.99 -7.76 4.67
CA SER A 86 8.08 -8.82 5.07
C SER A 86 7.12 -9.13 3.94
N ARG A 87 6.55 -10.33 3.96
CA ARG A 87 5.37 -10.65 3.15
C ARG A 87 4.14 -10.12 3.86
N TYR A 88 3.09 -9.85 3.09
CA TYR A 88 1.81 -9.45 3.65
C TYR A 88 1.29 -10.53 4.61
N THR A 89 0.89 -10.10 5.81
CA THR A 89 0.16 -10.92 6.77
C THR A 89 -1.22 -10.31 6.89
N GLY A 90 -2.26 -11.09 6.56
CA GLY A 90 -3.63 -10.60 6.63
C GLY A 90 -4.11 -10.38 8.06
N GLU A 91 -4.87 -9.32 8.26
CA GLU A 91 -5.65 -9.06 9.46
C GLU A 91 -7.15 -9.05 9.13
N VAL A 92 -7.99 -9.29 10.15
CA VAL A 92 -9.45 -9.24 9.98
C VAL A 92 -9.87 -7.82 9.59
N GLY A 93 -10.74 -7.72 8.59
CA GLY A 93 -11.23 -6.46 8.04
C GLY A 93 -10.30 -5.80 7.02
N ASP A 94 -9.19 -6.43 6.66
CA ASP A 94 -8.33 -5.92 5.59
C ASP A 94 -9.00 -6.09 4.23
N VAL A 95 -8.95 -5.04 3.41
CA VAL A 95 -9.34 -5.09 2.01
C VAL A 95 -8.15 -5.50 1.17
N ILE A 96 -8.30 -6.56 0.38
CA ILE A 96 -7.24 -7.11 -0.46
C ILE A 96 -7.72 -7.30 -1.90
N VAL A 97 -6.78 -7.29 -2.83
CA VAL A 97 -7.01 -7.73 -4.21
C VAL A 97 -6.31 -9.07 -4.41
N GLY A 98 -7.04 -10.05 -4.93
CA GLY A 98 -6.52 -11.39 -5.20
C GLY A 98 -6.86 -11.85 -6.61
N ARG A 99 -6.13 -12.87 -7.08
CA ARG A 99 -6.37 -13.57 -8.35
C ARG A 99 -6.87 -14.97 -8.06
N VAL A 100 -7.96 -15.41 -8.70
CA VAL A 100 -8.45 -16.79 -8.57
C VAL A 100 -7.41 -17.75 -9.14
N ALA A 101 -6.86 -18.59 -8.28
CA ALA A 101 -5.88 -19.61 -8.65
C ALA A 101 -6.58 -20.92 -9.05
N GLU A 102 -7.58 -21.33 -8.28
CA GLU A 102 -8.37 -22.54 -8.54
C GLU A 102 -9.83 -22.38 -8.06
N VAL A 103 -10.72 -23.08 -8.76
CA VAL A 103 -12.14 -23.20 -8.41
C VAL A 103 -12.35 -24.57 -7.78
N GLY A 104 -12.52 -24.61 -6.46
CA GLY A 104 -12.84 -25.83 -5.71
C GLY A 104 -14.34 -26.16 -5.72
N GLY A 105 -14.73 -27.22 -5.01
CA GLY A 105 -16.12 -27.69 -4.97
C GLY A 105 -17.09 -26.79 -4.18
N ASP A 106 -16.61 -26.09 -3.16
CA ASP A 106 -17.43 -25.22 -2.30
C ASP A 106 -16.79 -23.85 -2.00
N ARG A 107 -15.59 -23.61 -2.55
CA ARG A 107 -14.78 -22.40 -2.34
C ARG A 107 -13.94 -22.09 -3.57
N TRP A 108 -13.60 -20.82 -3.75
CA TRP A 108 -12.51 -20.39 -4.63
C TRP A 108 -11.24 -20.21 -3.82
N MET A 109 -10.10 -20.55 -4.40
CA MET A 109 -8.81 -20.27 -3.79
C MET A 109 -8.16 -19.12 -4.55
N LEU A 110 -7.80 -18.07 -3.84
CA LEU A 110 -7.27 -16.83 -4.38
C LEU A 110 -5.81 -16.68 -3.96
N ASP A 111 -4.94 -16.41 -4.93
CA ASP A 111 -3.61 -15.88 -4.67
C ASP A 111 -3.75 -14.38 -4.33
N TYR A 112 -3.21 -13.99 -3.18
CA TYR A 112 -3.21 -12.62 -2.68
C TYR A 112 -1.81 -12.17 -2.24
N GLY A 113 -0.76 -12.95 -2.54
CA GLY A 113 0.62 -12.63 -2.18
C GLY A 113 0.99 -12.85 -0.70
N GLY A 114 0.10 -13.41 0.11
CA GLY A 114 0.31 -13.64 1.55
C GLY A 114 1.12 -14.90 1.87
N GLY A 115 2.44 -14.84 1.74
CA GLY A 115 3.30 -15.81 2.43
C GLY A 115 3.44 -17.20 1.82
N GLY A 116 2.74 -17.51 0.72
CA GLY A 116 2.76 -18.83 0.08
C GLY A 116 1.51 -19.68 0.35
N SER A 117 0.52 -19.16 1.09
CA SER A 117 -0.80 -19.77 1.20
C SER A 117 -1.81 -19.08 0.28
N LEU A 118 -2.76 -19.86 -0.23
CA LEU A 118 -3.92 -19.31 -0.94
C LEU A 118 -5.01 -18.95 0.08
N ALA A 119 -5.73 -17.85 -0.17
CA ALA A 119 -6.88 -17.47 0.62
C ALA A 119 -8.13 -18.21 0.11
N SER A 120 -8.99 -18.63 1.03
CA SER A 120 -10.23 -19.34 0.70
C SER A 120 -11.41 -18.37 0.69
N LEU A 121 -12.10 -18.26 -0.44
CA LEU A 121 -13.39 -17.57 -0.58
C LEU A 121 -14.51 -18.61 -0.67
N PRO A 122 -15.21 -18.93 0.43
CA PRO A 122 -16.31 -19.88 0.40
C PRO A 122 -17.50 -19.32 -0.40
N ILE A 123 -18.29 -20.20 -1.03
CA ILE A 123 -19.49 -19.80 -1.77
C ILE A 123 -20.48 -19.01 -0.91
N GLY A 124 -20.60 -19.34 0.37
CA GLY A 124 -21.44 -18.61 1.34
C GLY A 124 -20.92 -17.20 1.70
N GLY A 125 -19.70 -16.87 1.31
CA GLY A 125 -19.08 -15.56 1.52
C GLY A 125 -19.31 -14.57 0.37
N VAL A 126 -19.87 -15.00 -0.76
CA VAL A 126 -20.02 -14.18 -1.98
C VAL A 126 -21.44 -13.71 -2.16
N ASN A 127 -21.72 -12.54 -2.73
CA ASN A 127 -23.09 -12.16 -3.08
C ASN A 127 -23.57 -12.87 -4.36
N LEU A 128 -24.76 -13.46 -4.31
CA LEU A 128 -25.38 -14.03 -5.52
C LEU A 128 -25.80 -12.89 -6.46
N PRO A 129 -25.75 -13.10 -7.80
CA PRO A 129 -26.04 -12.07 -8.79
C PRO A 129 -27.46 -11.48 -8.69
N GLN A 130 -28.42 -12.22 -8.10
CA GLN A 130 -29.79 -11.73 -7.88
C GLN A 130 -29.96 -10.93 -6.56
N GLY A 131 -28.90 -10.75 -5.76
CA GLY A 131 -28.98 -10.04 -4.47
C GLY A 131 -29.82 -10.75 -3.40
N GLU A 132 -30.44 -11.89 -3.71
CA GLU A 132 -31.24 -12.66 -2.77
C GLU A 132 -30.38 -13.34 -1.70
N GLN A 133 -30.71 -13.08 -0.43
CA GLN A 133 -30.18 -13.83 0.69
C GLN A 133 -30.96 -15.13 0.87
N ARG A 134 -30.69 -16.12 0.01
CA ARG A 134 -31.29 -17.47 0.10
C ARG A 134 -30.29 -18.53 0.52
N ARG A 135 -30.80 -19.65 1.04
CA ARG A 135 -29.98 -20.83 1.37
C ARG A 135 -29.31 -21.32 0.09
N ARG A 136 -27.98 -21.49 0.14
CA ARG A 136 -27.19 -21.98 -0.99
C ARG A 136 -27.65 -23.37 -1.38
N THR A 137 -27.99 -23.55 -2.64
CA THR A 137 -28.41 -24.82 -3.22
C THR A 137 -27.25 -25.50 -3.93
N ASP A 138 -27.32 -26.82 -4.13
CA ASP A 138 -26.28 -27.57 -4.87
C ASP A 138 -26.14 -27.11 -6.32
N THR A 139 -27.19 -26.51 -6.89
CA THR A 139 -27.14 -25.82 -8.19
C THR A 139 -26.18 -24.64 -8.21
N ASP A 140 -26.04 -23.90 -7.09
CA ASP A 140 -25.11 -22.77 -6.99
C ASP A 140 -23.67 -23.27 -6.95
N ARG A 141 -23.42 -24.45 -6.36
CA ARG A 141 -22.10 -25.12 -6.37
C ARG A 141 -21.70 -25.52 -7.79
N MET A 142 -22.64 -26.05 -8.57
CA MET A 142 -22.39 -26.40 -9.98
C MET A 142 -22.09 -25.15 -10.83
N ASN A 143 -22.70 -24.02 -10.49
CA ASN A 143 -22.52 -22.75 -11.20
C ASN A 143 -21.39 -21.87 -10.64
N MET A 144 -20.49 -22.37 -9.78
CA MET A 144 -19.42 -21.54 -9.24
C MET A 144 -18.51 -20.93 -10.31
N ARG A 145 -18.24 -21.69 -11.38
CA ARG A 145 -17.42 -21.21 -12.52
C ARG A 145 -18.07 -20.05 -13.28
N SER A 146 -19.39 -19.84 -13.20
CA SER A 146 -20.03 -18.69 -13.85
C SER A 146 -19.81 -17.38 -13.08
N MET A 147 -19.50 -17.45 -11.79
CA MET A 147 -19.24 -16.27 -10.95
C MET A 147 -17.78 -15.82 -11.02
N PHE A 148 -16.85 -16.76 -10.78
CA PHE A 148 -15.43 -16.52 -10.90
C PHE A 148 -14.74 -17.72 -11.56
N THR A 149 -13.90 -17.41 -12.55
CA THR A 149 -13.04 -18.35 -13.26
C THR A 149 -11.59 -18.15 -12.88
N GLU A 150 -10.76 -19.16 -13.11
CA GLU A 150 -9.31 -19.07 -12.91
C GLU A 150 -8.72 -17.87 -13.68
N GLY A 151 -7.87 -17.09 -13.01
CA GLY A 151 -7.26 -15.87 -13.55
C GLY A 151 -8.03 -14.58 -13.26
N ASP A 152 -9.28 -14.66 -12.81
CA ASP A 152 -10.07 -13.47 -12.46
C ASP A 152 -9.47 -12.71 -11.29
N LEU A 153 -9.53 -11.38 -11.35
CA LEU A 153 -9.16 -10.49 -10.25
C LEU A 153 -10.40 -10.18 -9.40
N VAL A 154 -10.25 -10.30 -8.09
CA VAL A 154 -11.33 -10.13 -7.11
C VAL A 154 -10.86 -9.22 -5.98
N SER A 155 -11.64 -8.19 -5.69
CA SER A 155 -11.52 -7.41 -4.46
C SER A 155 -12.36 -8.07 -3.36
N ALA A 156 -11.77 -8.33 -2.21
CA ALA A 156 -12.42 -9.00 -1.09
C ALA A 156 -11.93 -8.49 0.27
N GLU A 157 -12.70 -8.78 1.31
CA GLU A 157 -12.34 -8.45 2.69
C GLU A 157 -12.00 -9.73 3.46
N ILE A 158 -10.99 -9.66 4.33
CA ILE A 158 -10.63 -10.76 5.22
C ILE A 158 -11.66 -10.89 6.33
N GLN A 159 -12.44 -11.97 6.29
CA GLN A 159 -13.42 -12.30 7.32
C GLN A 159 -12.76 -12.83 8.59
N LYS A 160 -11.80 -13.74 8.41
CA LYS A 160 -11.20 -14.50 9.50
C LYS A 160 -9.81 -14.95 9.10
N VAL A 161 -8.90 -14.89 10.05
CA VAL A 161 -7.57 -15.52 9.98
C VAL A 161 -7.56 -16.64 11.00
N VAL A 162 -7.26 -17.86 10.56
CA VAL A 162 -7.20 -19.04 11.44
C VAL A 162 -5.88 -19.00 12.20
N SER A 163 -5.93 -18.87 13.53
CA SER A 163 -4.74 -18.62 14.36
C SER A 163 -3.67 -19.71 14.28
N ASP A 164 -4.07 -20.96 14.04
CA ASP A 164 -3.17 -22.12 14.03
C ASP A 164 -2.46 -22.29 12.67
N SER A 165 -3.24 -22.34 11.59
CA SER A 165 -2.72 -22.55 10.23
C SER A 165 -2.32 -21.26 9.49
N GLY A 166 -2.70 -20.10 10.01
CA GLY A 166 -2.58 -18.82 9.29
C GLY A 166 -3.48 -18.72 8.06
N ALA A 167 -4.42 -19.66 7.88
CA ALA A 167 -5.31 -19.66 6.71
C ALA A 167 -6.24 -18.45 6.72
N VAL A 168 -6.34 -17.78 5.58
CA VAL A 168 -7.16 -16.58 5.39
C VAL A 168 -8.48 -16.96 4.73
N ILE A 169 -9.59 -16.57 5.35
CA ILE A 169 -10.95 -16.76 4.84
C ILE A 169 -11.50 -15.40 4.43
N LEU A 170 -11.93 -15.29 3.17
CA LEU A 170 -12.42 -14.07 2.55
C LEU A 170 -13.94 -14.03 2.49
N HIS A 171 -14.49 -12.83 2.36
CA HIS A 171 -15.87 -12.64 1.92
C HIS A 171 -16.00 -11.43 0.98
N THR A 172 -17.07 -11.41 0.21
CA THR A 172 -17.47 -10.29 -0.66
C THR A 172 -18.95 -9.95 -0.44
N ARG A 173 -19.38 -9.87 0.83
CA ARG A 173 -20.78 -9.60 1.22
C ARG A 173 -21.26 -8.18 0.93
N SER A 174 -20.34 -7.22 0.78
CA SER A 174 -20.68 -5.86 0.39
C SER A 174 -20.64 -5.71 -1.13
N ALA A 175 -21.54 -4.91 -1.71
CA ALA A 175 -21.63 -4.68 -3.15
C ALA A 175 -20.39 -4.00 -3.75
N LYS A 176 -19.61 -3.31 -2.91
CA LYS A 176 -18.31 -2.69 -3.25
C LYS A 176 -17.22 -3.72 -3.60
N TYR A 177 -17.38 -4.97 -3.14
CA TYR A 177 -16.43 -6.05 -3.40
C TYR A 177 -16.92 -6.95 -4.56
N GLY A 178 -16.02 -7.79 -5.07
CA GLY A 178 -16.31 -8.73 -6.14
C GLY A 178 -15.30 -8.67 -7.28
N LYS A 179 -15.69 -9.19 -8.44
CA LYS A 179 -14.84 -9.26 -9.64
C LYS A 179 -14.52 -7.85 -10.15
N LEU A 180 -13.26 -7.64 -10.51
CA LEU A 180 -12.73 -6.39 -11.04
C LEU A 180 -12.66 -6.48 -12.58
N TYR A 181 -13.14 -5.46 -13.27
CA TYR A 181 -13.28 -5.42 -14.73
C TYR A 181 -12.73 -4.12 -15.29
N ASN A 182 -12.23 -4.12 -16.53
CA ASN A 182 -11.84 -2.91 -17.27
C ASN A 182 -10.74 -2.08 -16.58
N GLY A 183 -9.68 -2.76 -16.14
CA GLY A 183 -8.55 -2.12 -15.47
C GLY A 183 -7.30 -2.97 -15.46
N GLN A 184 -6.27 -2.45 -14.81
CA GLN A 184 -4.96 -3.05 -14.67
C GLN A 184 -4.59 -3.17 -13.20
N MET A 185 -3.87 -4.24 -12.86
CA MET A 185 -3.35 -4.46 -11.51
C MET A 185 -1.85 -4.21 -11.48
N VAL A 186 -1.40 -3.50 -10.46
CA VAL A 186 0.00 -3.23 -10.13
C VAL A 186 0.33 -3.84 -8.77
N ARG A 187 1.58 -4.26 -8.59
CA ARG A 187 2.07 -4.84 -7.34
C ARG A 187 3.15 -3.96 -6.74
N VAL A 188 2.94 -3.54 -5.51
CA VAL A 188 3.92 -2.84 -4.67
C VAL A 188 4.14 -3.63 -3.37
N SER A 189 5.13 -3.24 -2.58
CA SER A 189 5.29 -3.82 -1.24
C SER A 189 4.08 -3.45 -0.37
N SER A 190 3.51 -4.44 0.34
CA SER A 190 2.37 -4.23 1.24
C SER A 190 2.64 -3.19 2.33
N THR A 191 3.89 -2.98 2.70
CA THR A 191 4.28 -1.99 3.71
C THR A 191 4.07 -0.54 3.23
N LEU A 192 4.02 -0.31 1.92
CA LEU A 192 3.83 1.03 1.35
C LEU A 192 2.36 1.45 1.31
N VAL A 193 1.43 0.50 1.45
CA VAL A 193 -0.01 0.79 1.47
C VAL A 193 -0.47 0.93 2.92
N ARG A 194 -0.76 2.16 3.35
CA ARG A 194 -1.26 2.41 4.70
C ARG A 194 -2.73 2.08 4.83
N ARG A 195 -3.12 1.67 6.04
CA ARG A 195 -4.54 1.49 6.41
C ARG A 195 -5.23 2.84 6.46
N GLN A 196 -6.38 2.94 5.81
CA GLN A 196 -7.17 4.17 5.68
C GLN A 196 -8.66 3.86 5.82
N SER A 197 -9.48 4.91 5.95
CA SER A 197 -10.94 4.76 6.13
C SER A 197 -11.62 4.10 4.93
N SER A 198 -11.17 4.39 3.71
CA SER A 198 -11.63 3.73 2.49
C SER A 198 -10.47 3.29 1.60
N HIS A 199 -10.42 2.00 1.30
CA HIS A 199 -9.46 1.41 0.37
C HIS A 199 -9.97 1.36 -1.07
N ILE A 200 -11.24 1.70 -1.30
CA ILE A 200 -11.82 1.85 -2.64
C ILE A 200 -12.03 3.34 -2.86
N VAL A 201 -11.26 3.90 -3.79
CA VAL A 201 -11.25 5.32 -4.11
C VAL A 201 -11.96 5.51 -5.44
N GLU A 202 -13.13 6.13 -5.39
CA GLU A 202 -13.91 6.42 -6.59
C GLU A 202 -13.79 7.88 -7.00
N ASN A 203 -13.66 8.83 -6.07
CA ASN A 203 -13.73 10.27 -6.38
C ASN A 203 -12.34 10.89 -6.64
N LEU A 204 -11.66 10.42 -7.69
CA LEU A 204 -10.41 11.02 -8.13
C LEU A 204 -10.64 12.38 -8.81
N PRO A 205 -9.74 13.37 -8.64
CA PRO A 205 -9.79 14.62 -9.37
C PRO A 205 -9.63 14.43 -10.88
N ALA A 206 -10.13 15.41 -11.66
CA ALA A 206 -9.90 15.45 -13.10
C ALA A 206 -8.39 15.48 -13.41
N PRO A 207 -7.91 14.78 -14.46
CA PRO A 207 -8.68 14.07 -15.49
C PRO A 207 -9.04 12.61 -15.17
N PHE A 208 -8.89 12.14 -13.93
CA PHE A 208 -9.09 10.73 -13.53
C PHE A 208 -10.47 10.46 -12.91
N ASP A 209 -11.39 11.41 -13.03
CA ASP A 209 -12.73 11.42 -12.48
C ASP A 209 -13.69 10.35 -13.04
N HIS A 210 -13.24 9.52 -13.97
CA HIS A 210 -13.97 8.37 -14.51
C HIS A 210 -13.35 7.03 -14.08
N LEU A 211 -12.28 7.07 -13.30
CA LEU A 211 -11.56 5.90 -12.81
C LEU A 211 -11.89 5.58 -11.35
N GLN A 212 -11.58 4.35 -10.96
CA GLN A 212 -11.62 3.84 -9.60
C GLN A 212 -10.28 3.15 -9.29
N VAL A 213 -9.78 3.36 -8.08
CA VAL A 213 -8.57 2.70 -7.57
C VAL A 213 -8.92 1.87 -6.33
N VAL A 214 -8.52 0.60 -6.34
CA VAL A 214 -8.64 -0.29 -5.18
C VAL A 214 -7.25 -0.52 -4.61
N LEU A 215 -7.01 0.04 -3.42
CA LEU A 215 -5.75 -0.03 -2.69
C LEU A 215 -5.77 -1.23 -1.74
N GLY A 216 -5.42 -2.41 -2.26
CA GLY A 216 -5.31 -3.62 -1.44
C GLY A 216 -4.17 -3.50 -0.42
N LEU A 217 -4.46 -3.79 0.85
CA LEU A 217 -3.48 -3.78 1.95
C LEU A 217 -2.38 -4.82 1.75
N ASN A 218 -2.60 -5.80 0.89
CA ASN A 218 -1.60 -6.76 0.44
C ASN A 218 -0.58 -6.19 -0.57
N GLY A 219 -0.67 -4.90 -0.91
CA GLY A 219 0.19 -4.25 -1.90
C GLY A 219 -0.24 -4.50 -3.34
N TRP A 220 -1.37 -5.18 -3.56
CA TRP A 220 -1.94 -5.36 -4.89
C TRP A 220 -2.97 -4.27 -5.11
N ILE A 221 -2.65 -3.38 -6.05
CA ILE A 221 -3.45 -2.20 -6.36
C ILE A 221 -4.08 -2.41 -7.71
N TRP A 222 -5.37 -2.12 -7.81
CA TRP A 222 -6.10 -2.19 -9.08
C TRP A 222 -6.57 -0.80 -9.47
N VAL A 223 -6.36 -0.44 -10.74
CA VAL A 223 -6.79 0.83 -11.34
C VAL A 223 -7.64 0.49 -12.55
N GLY A 224 -8.86 1.00 -12.61
CA GLY A 224 -9.72 0.76 -13.76
C GLY A 224 -10.89 1.72 -13.85
N MET A 225 -11.78 1.46 -14.79
CA MET A 225 -12.96 2.29 -14.96
C MET A 225 -13.87 2.21 -13.74
N ARG A 226 -14.42 3.36 -13.33
CA ARG A 226 -15.49 3.37 -12.33
C ARG A 226 -16.72 2.68 -12.94
N PRO A 227 -17.32 1.71 -12.24
CA PRO A 227 -18.58 1.13 -12.68
C PRO A 227 -19.66 2.23 -12.75
N LYS A 228 -20.45 2.24 -13.83
CA LYS A 228 -21.58 3.17 -13.95
C LYS A 228 -22.62 2.80 -12.90
N GLN A 229 -22.89 3.70 -11.95
CA GLN A 229 -24.04 3.56 -11.07
C GLN A 229 -25.29 3.91 -11.88
N SER A 230 -26.16 2.92 -12.12
CA SER A 230 -27.50 3.19 -12.66
C SER A 230 -28.27 4.04 -11.65
N GLY A 231 -28.75 5.20 -12.10
CA GLY A 231 -29.35 6.22 -11.24
C GLY A 231 -30.65 5.77 -10.56
N HIS A 232 -30.82 6.27 -9.32
CA HIS A 232 -32.05 6.37 -8.53
C HIS A 232 -32.93 5.12 -8.35
N ILE A 233 -32.83 4.47 -7.19
CA ILE A 233 -34.02 4.13 -6.38
C ILE A 233 -33.69 4.31 -4.88
N GLN A 234 -34.53 5.07 -4.18
CA GLN A 234 -34.63 5.11 -2.73
C GLN A 234 -35.15 3.75 -2.21
N SER A 235 -34.28 2.74 -2.12
CA SER A 235 -34.57 1.54 -1.33
C SER A 235 -33.27 0.81 -1.03
N ILE A 236 -33.24 0.16 0.13
CA ILE A 236 -32.05 -0.36 0.81
C ILE A 236 -31.51 -1.64 0.13
N ASN A 237 -31.88 -1.91 -1.13
CA ASN A 237 -31.59 -3.17 -1.80
C ASN A 237 -31.01 -2.95 -3.21
N PHE A 238 -29.70 -3.18 -3.29
CA PHE A 238 -29.00 -3.75 -4.45
C PHE A 238 -29.08 -2.97 -5.78
N THR A 239 -28.19 -2.01 -5.97
CA THR A 239 -27.87 -1.46 -7.28
C THR A 239 -27.29 -2.58 -8.16
N GLN A 240 -28.03 -2.97 -9.21
CA GLN A 240 -27.46 -3.71 -10.34
C GLN A 240 -26.47 -2.79 -11.03
N THR A 241 -25.22 -2.84 -10.58
CA THR A 241 -24.10 -2.28 -11.32
C THR A 241 -23.89 -3.20 -12.53
N GLU A 242 -23.97 -2.67 -13.76
CA GLU A 242 -23.55 -3.42 -14.94
C GLU A 242 -22.05 -3.72 -14.82
N LYS A 243 -21.75 -4.90 -14.30
CA LYS A 243 -20.39 -5.40 -14.12
C LYS A 243 -20.08 -6.33 -15.28
N GLY A 244 -19.29 -5.86 -16.23
CA GLY A 244 -18.88 -6.63 -17.39
C GLY A 244 -17.68 -6.02 -18.09
N TYR A 245 -17.06 -6.77 -18.99
CA TYR A 245 -16.05 -6.23 -19.88
C TYR A 245 -16.71 -5.31 -20.90
N GLN A 246 -16.14 -4.11 -21.07
CA GLN A 246 -16.62 -3.12 -22.03
C GLN A 246 -15.46 -2.53 -22.82
N ASP A 247 -15.77 -1.95 -23.97
CA ASP A 247 -14.79 -1.21 -24.75
C ASP A 247 -14.44 0.10 -24.05
N VAL A 248 -13.20 0.15 -23.55
CA VAL A 248 -12.62 1.33 -22.92
C VAL A 248 -11.96 2.20 -23.99
N ASP A 249 -12.23 3.50 -23.99
CA ASP A 249 -11.63 4.45 -24.91
C ASP A 249 -10.12 4.64 -24.68
N GLN A 250 -9.42 5.17 -25.67
CA GLN A 250 -7.96 5.33 -25.61
C GLN A 250 -7.52 6.31 -24.52
N GLY A 251 -8.29 7.37 -24.25
CA GLY A 251 -7.98 8.35 -23.22
C GLY A 251 -7.98 7.72 -21.82
N SER A 252 -9.06 7.00 -21.49
CA SER A 252 -9.18 6.24 -20.25
C SER A 252 -8.06 5.20 -20.10
N ARG A 253 -7.71 4.48 -21.17
CA ARG A 253 -6.60 3.51 -21.13
C ARG A 253 -5.25 4.17 -20.84
N LYS A 254 -4.96 5.32 -21.46
CA LYS A 254 -3.74 6.10 -21.19
C LYS A 254 -3.71 6.60 -19.74
N ALA A 255 -4.85 7.05 -19.22
CA ALA A 255 -4.98 7.50 -17.84
C ALA A 255 -4.73 6.36 -16.83
N ILE A 256 -5.30 5.18 -17.07
CA ILE A 256 -5.04 3.96 -16.28
C ILE A 256 -3.54 3.61 -16.31
N ALA A 257 -2.95 3.57 -17.50
CA ALA A 257 -1.53 3.23 -17.66
C ALA A 257 -0.61 4.23 -16.94
N LEU A 258 -0.91 5.54 -17.01
CA LEU A 258 -0.15 6.58 -16.33
C LEU A 258 -0.22 6.42 -14.80
N LEU A 259 -1.42 6.22 -14.24
CA LEU A 259 -1.56 6.00 -12.79
C LEU A 259 -0.84 4.72 -12.35
N CYS A 260 -0.94 3.64 -13.12
CA CYS A 260 -0.19 2.41 -12.86
C CYS A 260 1.33 2.67 -12.83
N ALA A 261 1.86 3.39 -13.81
CA ALA A 261 3.28 3.75 -13.86
C ALA A 261 3.72 4.62 -12.66
N CYS A 262 2.88 5.58 -12.25
CA CYS A 262 3.13 6.40 -11.06
C CYS A 262 3.16 5.57 -9.77
N ILE A 263 2.26 4.60 -9.63
CA ILE A 263 2.23 3.67 -8.49
C ILE A 263 3.49 2.80 -8.47
N GLU A 264 3.94 2.30 -9.62
CA GLU A 264 5.19 1.55 -9.75
C GLU A 264 6.40 2.40 -9.36
N ALA A 265 6.42 3.66 -9.78
CA ALA A 265 7.46 4.62 -9.42
C ALA A 265 7.54 4.85 -7.90
N LEU A 266 6.40 5.07 -7.23
CA LEU A 266 6.32 5.17 -5.76
C LEU A 266 6.84 3.89 -5.09
N GLY A 267 6.45 2.73 -5.63
CA GLY A 267 6.91 1.43 -5.17
C GLY A 267 8.44 1.26 -5.24
N SER A 268 9.05 1.76 -6.31
CA SER A 268 10.50 1.67 -6.54
C SER A 268 11.33 2.57 -5.62
N THR A 269 10.79 3.74 -5.25
CA THR A 269 11.46 4.70 -4.35
C THR A 269 11.13 4.50 -2.87
N PHE A 270 10.39 3.44 -2.54
CA PHE A 270 9.89 3.18 -1.18
C PHE A 270 9.08 4.35 -0.60
N THR A 271 8.33 5.04 -1.45
CA THR A 271 7.41 6.09 -1.05
C THR A 271 6.04 5.48 -0.75
N GLU A 272 5.35 6.02 0.25
CA GLU A 272 4.03 5.54 0.64
C GLU A 272 3.01 5.79 -0.46
N VAL A 273 2.12 4.81 -0.69
CA VAL A 273 1.11 4.88 -1.74
C VAL A 273 -0.21 5.34 -1.13
N THR A 274 -0.50 6.62 -1.32
CA THR A 274 -1.76 7.30 -1.01
C THR A 274 -2.30 7.98 -2.28
N VAL A 275 -3.57 8.40 -2.25
CA VAL A 275 -4.16 9.18 -3.36
C VAL A 275 -3.34 10.44 -3.64
N ASP A 276 -2.97 11.16 -2.59
CA ASP A 276 -2.18 12.39 -2.71
C ASP A 276 -0.80 12.13 -3.31
N SER A 277 -0.12 11.04 -2.90
CA SER A 277 1.18 10.67 -3.49
C SER A 277 1.08 10.30 -4.97
N MET A 278 0.03 9.60 -5.38
CA MET A 278 -0.17 9.24 -6.78
C MET A 278 -0.40 10.50 -7.62
N LEU A 279 -1.23 11.42 -7.15
CA LEU A 279 -1.50 12.68 -7.84
C LEU A 279 -0.27 13.61 -7.87
N ALA A 280 0.51 13.68 -6.79
CA ALA A 280 1.74 14.46 -6.75
C ALA A 280 2.77 13.98 -7.79
N VAL A 281 2.88 12.66 -8.02
CA VAL A 281 3.73 12.11 -9.09
C VAL A 281 3.20 12.47 -10.48
N VAL A 282 1.88 12.43 -10.67
CA VAL A 282 1.26 12.87 -11.93
C VAL A 282 1.54 14.35 -12.20
N ASP A 283 1.43 15.20 -11.19
CA ASP A 283 1.73 16.63 -11.33
C ASP A 283 3.22 16.88 -11.63
N ALA A 284 4.12 16.12 -11.00
CA ALA A 284 5.55 16.14 -11.29
C ALA A 284 5.88 15.70 -12.72
N ALA A 285 5.16 14.69 -13.23
CA ALA A 285 5.28 14.24 -14.62
C ALA A 285 4.75 15.29 -15.60
N ARG A 286 3.59 15.88 -15.31
CA ARG A 286 2.96 16.92 -16.14
C ARG A 286 3.84 18.16 -16.25
N ARG A 287 4.47 18.60 -15.15
CA ARG A 287 5.40 19.76 -15.15
C ARG A 287 6.61 19.54 -16.06
N ARG A 288 7.06 18.30 -16.20
CA ARG A 288 8.15 17.90 -17.10
C ARG A 288 7.71 17.54 -18.52
N GLY A 289 6.41 17.62 -18.82
CA GLY A 289 5.87 17.19 -20.11
C GLY A 289 6.00 15.69 -20.38
N LEU A 290 6.13 14.87 -19.32
CA LEU A 290 6.32 13.42 -19.43
C LEU A 290 4.98 12.69 -19.64
N GLU A 291 5.01 11.66 -20.46
CA GLU A 291 3.91 10.73 -20.68
C GLU A 291 4.16 9.39 -19.95
N GLY A 292 3.12 8.55 -19.85
CA GLY A 292 3.23 7.26 -19.17
C GLY A 292 4.30 6.32 -19.74
N LYS A 293 4.73 6.52 -21.00
CA LYS A 293 5.82 5.74 -21.62
C LYS A 293 7.21 6.10 -21.07
N ASP A 294 7.39 7.34 -20.59
CA ASP A 294 8.70 7.83 -20.15
C ASP A 294 9.08 7.26 -18.77
N PHE A 295 8.07 6.84 -18.00
CA PHE A 295 8.23 6.09 -16.75
C PHE A 295 8.87 4.70 -16.94
N LEU A 296 9.00 4.21 -18.17
CA LEU A 296 9.75 2.99 -18.45
C LEU A 296 11.25 3.16 -18.18
N VAL A 297 11.75 4.41 -18.15
CA VAL A 297 13.11 4.73 -17.75
C VAL A 297 13.16 4.87 -16.23
N PRO A 298 13.87 3.98 -15.50
CA PRO A 298 13.83 3.96 -14.03
C PRO A 298 14.29 5.27 -13.37
N GLY A 299 15.26 5.98 -13.98
CA GLY A 299 15.74 7.27 -13.49
C GLY A 299 14.64 8.33 -13.48
N VAL A 300 13.93 8.49 -14.59
CA VAL A 300 12.82 9.44 -14.75
C VAL A 300 11.69 9.13 -13.75
N ALA A 301 11.31 7.86 -13.64
CA ALA A 301 10.30 7.43 -12.67
C ALA A 301 10.71 7.75 -11.22
N ALA A 302 11.98 7.49 -10.87
CA ALA A 302 12.49 7.77 -9.54
C ALA A 302 12.56 9.27 -9.23
N GLU A 303 12.97 10.09 -10.19
CA GLU A 303 13.01 11.56 -10.05
C GLU A 303 11.62 12.13 -9.77
N CYS A 304 10.61 11.76 -10.57
CA CYS A 304 9.23 12.20 -10.34
C CYS A 304 8.70 11.76 -8.97
N ALA A 305 9.01 10.52 -8.55
CA ALA A 305 8.58 10.01 -7.24
C ALA A 305 9.30 10.69 -6.07
N ASN A 306 10.59 10.98 -6.21
CA ASN A 306 11.36 11.71 -5.19
C ASN A 306 10.86 13.14 -5.03
N GLU A 307 10.59 13.83 -6.15
CA GLU A 307 10.05 15.19 -6.09
C GLU A 307 8.66 15.20 -5.44
N ALA A 308 7.77 14.28 -5.83
CA ALA A 308 6.46 14.15 -5.19
C ALA A 308 6.58 13.94 -3.67
N ARG A 309 7.55 13.13 -3.24
CA ARG A 309 7.85 12.92 -1.82
C ARG A 309 8.31 14.21 -1.14
N ASP A 310 9.18 15.00 -1.77
CA ASP A 310 9.69 16.25 -1.20
C ASP A 310 8.59 17.33 -1.09
N VAL A 311 7.72 17.43 -2.11
CA VAL A 311 6.54 18.29 -2.08
C VAL A 311 5.61 17.91 -0.93
N LEU A 312 5.31 16.62 -0.76
CA LEU A 312 4.45 16.14 0.34
C LEU A 312 5.11 16.32 1.73
N ALA A 313 6.44 16.30 1.80
CA ALA A 313 7.18 16.59 3.02
C ALA A 313 7.30 18.10 3.33
N GLY A 314 6.77 18.97 2.47
CA GLY A 314 6.87 20.43 2.60
C GLY A 314 8.29 20.97 2.40
N ARG A 315 9.18 20.19 1.78
CA ARG A 315 10.52 20.64 1.42
C ARG A 315 10.42 21.43 0.12
N LYS A 316 10.95 22.66 0.09
CA LYS A 316 11.02 23.44 -1.16
C LYS A 316 11.83 22.64 -2.18
N VAL A 317 11.18 22.28 -3.28
CA VAL A 317 11.86 21.79 -4.49
C VAL A 317 12.60 23.00 -5.06
N VAL A 318 13.92 23.00 -4.98
CA VAL A 318 14.76 23.99 -5.65
C VAL A 318 14.85 23.51 -7.10
N TYR A 319 14.31 24.32 -8.01
CA TYR A 319 14.57 24.14 -9.43
C TYR A 319 15.90 24.83 -9.70
N ASP A 320 16.86 24.10 -10.26
CA ASP A 320 18.00 24.72 -10.93
C ASP A 320 17.44 25.30 -12.23
N ASP A 321 17.03 26.57 -12.19
CA ASP A 321 16.75 27.35 -13.38
C ASP A 321 18.11 27.65 -14.05
N GLU A 322 18.64 26.70 -14.82
CA GLU A 322 19.55 27.01 -15.92
C GLU A 322 18.69 27.56 -17.06
N ASP A 323 18.55 28.90 -17.12
CA ASP A 323 18.41 29.74 -18.33
C ASP A 323 17.96 31.16 -17.95
N ASP A 324 18.81 31.91 -17.23
CA ASP A 324 18.79 33.38 -17.28
C ASP A 324 19.81 33.82 -18.35
N ASP A 325 19.46 33.62 -19.63
CA ASP A 325 20.08 34.36 -20.73
C ASP A 325 19.64 35.84 -20.61
N GLU A 326 20.41 36.64 -19.85
CA GLU A 326 20.32 38.09 -19.94
C GLU A 326 20.69 38.52 -21.38
N PRO A 327 19.82 39.24 -22.11
CA PRO A 327 20.20 39.78 -23.40
C PRO A 327 21.27 40.88 -23.19
N MET A 328 22.45 40.60 -23.73
CA MET A 328 23.59 41.51 -23.85
C MET A 328 23.10 42.85 -24.41
N LYS A 329 23.19 43.91 -23.59
CA LYS A 329 22.87 45.28 -24.04
C LYS A 329 23.85 45.67 -25.15
N ASP A 330 23.30 45.90 -26.35
CA ASP A 330 24.01 46.52 -27.46
C ASP A 330 24.60 47.85 -27.02
N ALA A 331 25.94 47.92 -27.03
CA ALA A 331 26.67 49.17 -27.01
C ALA A 331 26.71 49.70 -28.45
N THR A 332 25.94 50.75 -28.74
CA THR A 332 26.16 51.59 -29.92
C THR A 332 26.08 53.07 -29.52
N ASP A 333 27.20 53.74 -29.79
CA ASP A 333 27.53 55.18 -29.94
C ASP A 333 26.90 56.26 -29.05
#